data_AF-A0A3B9ZSG1-F1
#
_entry.id   AF-A0A3B9ZSG1-F1
#
_cell.length_a   1.000
_cell.length_b   1.000
_cell.length_c   1.000
_cell.angle_alpha   90.00
_cell.angle_beta   90.00
_cell.angle_gamma   90.00
#
_symmetry.space_group_name_H-M   'P 1'
#
loop_
_entity.id
_entity.type
_entity.pdbx_description
1 polymer ?
#
loop_
_entity_poly.entity_id
_entity_poly.type
_entity_poly.pdbx_seq_one_letter_code
_entity_poly.pdbx_strand_id
1 'polypeptide(L)'
;MISITHIHPMLVHFPIALIMIGFIAECTSLYFKKETYWSLLGFYLLIVGTATALLALLSGVLFTAEMSGTANEVKETHEMFAWITLSILVAASS
;
A
#
# COMPACT_ATOMS: atom_id res chain seq x y z
N MET A 1 -25.50 -8.00 5.61
CA MET A 1 -24.90 -6.85 6.31
C MET A 1 -23.41 -6.88 5.98
N ILE A 2 -22.83 -5.80 5.45
CA ILE A 2 -21.38 -5.73 5.20
C ILE A 2 -20.70 -5.58 6.57
N SER A 3 -19.78 -6.49 6.91
CA SER A 3 -19.01 -6.39 8.16
C SER A 3 -17.79 -5.50 7.96
N ILE A 4 -17.69 -4.43 8.76
CA ILE A 4 -16.56 -3.50 8.75
C ILE A 4 -15.23 -4.16 9.15
N THR A 5 -15.29 -5.27 9.89
CA THR A 5 -14.10 -6.02 10.35
C THR A 5 -13.28 -6.61 9.21
N HIS A 6 -13.88 -6.83 8.04
CA HIS A 6 -13.19 -7.39 6.87
C HIS A 6 -12.78 -6.33 5.84
N ILE A 7 -13.22 -5.08 6.00
CA ILE A 7 -12.91 -4.01 5.05
C ILE A 7 -11.42 -3.68 5.08
N HIS A 8 -10.83 -3.50 6.26
CA HIS A 8 -9.40 -3.16 6.37
C HIS A 8 -8.49 -4.25 5.75
N PRO A 9 -8.66 -5.55 6.07
CA PRO A 9 -7.91 -6.62 5.41
C PRO A 9 -8.12 -6.68 3.89
N MET A 10 -9.29 -6.32 3.36
CA MET A 10 -9.47 -6.23 1.91
C MET A 10 -8.71 -5.03 1.32
N LEU A 11 -8.71 -3.90 2.02
CA LEU A 11 -8.12 -2.65 1.55
C LEU A 11 -6.60 -2.71 1.42
N VAL A 12 -5.92 -3.46 2.30
CA VAL A 12 -4.46 -3.62 2.24
C VAL A 12 -3.97 -4.36 0.98
N HIS A 13 -4.81 -5.14 0.30
CA HIS A 13 -4.39 -5.87 -0.91
C HIS A 13 -4.19 -4.96 -2.12
N PHE A 14 -4.93 -3.85 -2.21
CA PHE A 14 -4.80 -2.90 -3.32
C PHE A 14 -3.42 -2.26 -3.42
N PRO A 15 -2.89 -1.57 -2.38
CA PRO A 15 -1.55 -0.99 -2.46
C PRO A 15 -0.51 -2.06 -2.76
N ILE A 16 -0.59 -3.25 -2.14
CA ILE A 16 0.35 -4.36 -2.39
C ILE A 16 0.38 -4.74 -3.87
N ALA A 17 -0.78 -5.00 -4.48
CA ALA A 17 -0.84 -5.40 -5.88
C ALA A 17 -0.40 -4.27 -6.82
N LEU A 18 -0.88 -3.04 -6.61
CA LEU A 18 -0.58 -1.90 -7.48
C LEU A 18 0.92 -1.55 -7.46
N ILE A 19 1.53 -1.52 -6.27
CA ILE A 19 2.95 -1.18 -6.11
C ILE A 19 3.83 -2.29 -6.66
N MET A 20 3.50 -3.57 -6.42
CA MET A 20 4.27 -4.68 -7.00
C MET A 20 4.21 -4.67 -8.53
N ILE A 21 3.03 -4.46 -9.12
CA ILE A 21 2.88 -4.39 -10.57
C ILE A 21 3.59 -3.15 -11.12
N GLY A 22 3.49 -2.00 -10.45
CA GLY A 22 4.20 -0.78 -10.83
C GLY A 22 5.72 -0.94 -10.81
N PHE A 23 6.25 -1.61 -9.79
CA PHE A 23 7.67 -1.94 -9.70
C PHE A 23 8.13 -2.88 -10.82
N ILE A 24 7.33 -3.91 -11.15
CA ILE A 24 7.61 -4.80 -12.28
C ILE A 24 7.58 -4.02 -13.60
N ALA A 25 6.60 -3.14 -13.80
CA ALA A 25 6.50 -2.29 -14.98
C ALA A 25 7.76 -1.40 -15.14
N GLU A 26 8.24 -0.82 -14.05
CA GLU A 26 9.46 -0.02 -14.06
C GLU A 26 10.71 -0.87 -14.34
N CYS A 27 10.80 -2.07 -13.74
CA CYS A 27 11.86 -3.01 -14.06
C CYS A 27 11.85 -3.40 -15.55
N THR A 28 10.68 -3.66 -16.14
CA THR A 28 10.57 -3.94 -17.58
C THR A 28 10.95 -2.74 -18.44
N SER A 29 10.71 -1.50 -18.01
CA SER A 29 11.09 -0.30 -18.75
C SER A 29 12.62 -0.21 -18.93
N LEU A 30 13.40 -0.69 -17.95
CA LEU A 30 14.86 -0.74 -18.01
C LEU A 30 15.40 -1.70 -19.08
N TYR A 31 14.68 -2.79 -19.36
CA TYR A 31 15.04 -3.77 -20.40
C TYR A 31 14.51 -3.37 -21.78
N PHE A 32 13.32 -2.79 -21.85
CA PHE A 32 12.64 -2.39 -23.08
C PHE A 32 12.72 -0.88 -23.33
N LYS A 33 13.94 -0.31 -23.19
CA LYS A 33 14.26 1.14 -23.18
C LYS A 33 13.66 2.02 -24.29
N LYS A 34 13.04 1.44 -25.33
CA LYS A 34 12.35 2.18 -26.40
C LYS A 34 10.89 2.49 -26.08
N GLU A 35 10.31 1.84 -25.08
CA GLU A 35 8.88 1.89 -24.77
C GLU A 35 8.63 2.71 -23.50
N THR A 36 8.41 4.02 -23.65
CA THR A 36 8.12 4.95 -22.55
C THR A 36 6.87 4.57 -21.74
N TYR A 37 5.98 3.76 -22.32
CA TYR A 37 4.70 3.38 -21.71
C TYR A 37 4.87 2.62 -20.39
N TRP A 38 5.90 1.77 -20.28
CA TRP A 38 6.11 0.94 -19.09
C TRP A 38 6.48 1.80 -17.87
N SER A 39 7.30 2.83 -18.08
CA SER A 39 7.68 3.73 -16.99
C SER A 39 6.53 4.64 -16.59
N LEU A 40 5.76 5.13 -17.56
CA LEU A 40 4.55 5.90 -17.29
C LEU A 40 3.51 5.06 -16.50
N LEU A 41 3.31 3.80 -16.89
CA LEU A 41 2.45 2.86 -16.17
C LEU A 41 2.94 2.62 -14.74
N GLY A 42 4.24 2.35 -14.57
CA GLY A 42 4.86 2.16 -13.27
C GLY A 42 4.64 3.36 -12.34
N PHE A 43 4.85 4.57 -12.86
CA PHE A 43 4.65 5.82 -12.13
C PHE A 43 3.19 6.04 -11.71
N TYR A 44 2.22 5.86 -12.62
CA TYR A 44 0.80 5.99 -12.26
C TYR A 44 0.33 4.92 -11.27
N LEU A 45 0.80 3.67 -11.41
CA LEU A 45 0.52 2.61 -10.45
C LEU A 45 1.11 2.91 -9.08
N LEU A 46 2.30 3.53 -9.01
CA LEU A 46 2.88 4.01 -7.76
C LEU A 46 1.99 5.08 -7.11
N ILE A 47 1.54 6.09 -7.85
CA ILE A 47 0.65 7.14 -7.32
C ILE A 47 -0.65 6.55 -6.75
N VAL A 48 -1.34 5.70 -7.53
CA VAL A 48 -2.60 5.09 -7.09
C VAL A 48 -2.35 4.10 -5.94
N GLY A 49 -1.23 3.38 -5.96
CA GLY A 49 -0.75 2.54 -4.87
C GLY A 49 -0.55 3.34 -3.57
N THR A 50 0.12 4.49 -3.63
CA THR A 50 0.31 5.40 -2.48
C THR A 50 -1.03 5.90 -1.94
N ALA A 51 -1.95 6.32 -2.82
CA ALA A 51 -3.28 6.78 -2.42
C ALA A 51 -4.09 5.67 -1.72
N THR A 52 -4.06 4.45 -2.25
CA THR A 52 -4.74 3.30 -1.62
C THR A 52 -4.06 2.83 -0.34
N ALA A 53 -2.74 2.99 -0.20
CA ALA A 53 -2.01 2.74 1.03
C ALA A 53 -2.43 3.72 2.15
N LEU A 54 -2.65 5.00 1.82
CA LEU A 54 -3.20 5.97 2.76
C LEU A 54 -4.59 5.55 3.24
N LEU A 55 -5.47 5.13 2.32
CA LEU A 55 -6.81 4.64 2.69
C LEU A 55 -6.73 3.38 3.56
N ALA A 56 -5.83 2.46 3.25
CA ALA A 56 -5.58 1.26 4.06
C ALA A 56 -5.13 1.61 5.48
N LEU A 57 -4.17 2.54 5.62
CA LEU A 57 -3.71 3.03 6.92
C LEU A 57 -4.83 3.69 7.73
N LEU A 58 -5.58 4.61 7.12
CA LEU A 58 -6.69 5.28 7.77
C LEU A 58 -7.77 4.30 8.21
N SER A 59 -8.09 3.30 7.38
CA SER A 59 -9.04 2.26 7.76
C SER A 59 -8.57 1.42 8.95
N GLY A 60 -7.26 1.17 9.05
CA GLY A 60 -6.65 0.46 10.18
C GLY A 60 -6.74 1.27 11.48
N VAL A 61 -6.34 2.54 11.42
CA VAL A 61 -6.37 3.45 12.58
C VAL A 61 -7.79 3.69 13.08
N LEU A 62 -8.77 3.84 12.19
CA LEU A 62 -10.15 4.21 12.55
C LEU A 62 -11.05 3.04 12.93
N PHE A 63 -10.83 1.85 12.33
CA PHE A 63 -11.79 0.74 12.45
C PHE A 63 -11.22 -0.53 13.11
N THR A 64 -9.92 -0.55 13.46
CA THR A 64 -9.35 -1.67 14.22
C THR A 64 -9.68 -1.53 15.70
N ALA A 65 -10.34 -2.55 16.26
CA ALA A 65 -10.67 -2.59 17.68
C ALA A 65 -9.42 -2.48 18.57
N GLU A 66 -9.62 -2.05 19.81
CA GLU A 66 -8.58 -2.17 20.83
C GLU A 66 -8.28 -3.64 21.10
N MET A 67 -6.99 -3.91 21.32
CA MET A 67 -6.46 -5.24 21.60
C MET A 67 -5.64 -5.17 22.88
N SER A 68 -5.43 -6.30 23.54
CA SER A 68 -4.64 -6.38 24.78
C SER A 68 -3.61 -7.51 24.71
N GLY A 69 -2.53 -7.37 25.47
CA GLY A 69 -1.46 -8.36 25.52
C GLY A 69 -0.75 -8.52 24.18
N THR A 70 -0.38 -9.76 23.82
CA THR A 70 0.38 -10.07 22.60
C THR A 70 -0.32 -9.60 21.32
N ALA A 71 -1.65 -9.57 21.29
CA ALA A 71 -2.41 -9.08 20.14
C ALA A 71 -2.21 -7.57 19.92
N ASN A 72 -2.07 -6.78 21.00
CA ASN A 72 -1.78 -5.36 20.90
C ASN A 72 -0.36 -5.10 20.36
N GLU A 73 0.63 -5.87 20.81
CA GLU A 73 2.02 -5.77 20.33
C GLU A 73 2.10 -6.04 18.81
N VAL A 74 1.37 -7.05 18.32
CA VAL A 74 1.28 -7.35 16.89
C VAL A 74 0.59 -6.21 16.12
N LYS A 75 -0.50 -5.65 16.67
CA LYS A 75 -1.20 -4.50 16.09
C LYS A 75 -0.29 -3.28 15.98
N GLU A 76 0.41 -2.92 17.05
CA GLU A 76 1.34 -1.77 17.08
C GLU A 76 2.49 -1.96 16.08
N THR A 77 3.04 -3.18 16.00
CA THR A 77 4.08 -3.51 15.02
C THR A 77 3.56 -3.37 13.59
N HIS A 78 2.35 -3.87 13.31
CA HIS A 78 1.71 -3.73 12.01
C HIS A 78 1.46 -2.27 11.64
N GLU A 79 0.95 -1.46 12.59
CA GLU A 79 0.71 -0.03 12.40
C GLU A 79 2.00 0.73 12.13
N MET A 80 3.08 0.44 12.87
CA MET A 80 4.40 1.01 12.62
C MET A 80 4.88 0.72 11.19
N PHE A 81 4.76 -0.53 10.72
CA PHE A 81 5.10 -0.87 9.34
C PHE A 81 4.21 -0.16 8.33
N ALA A 82 2.92 0.05 8.62
CA ALA A 82 2.03 0.81 7.76
C ALA A 82 2.49 2.26 7.60
N TRP A 83 2.86 2.93 8.69
CA TRP A 83 3.40 4.30 8.66
C TRP A 83 4.72 4.42 7.91
N ILE A 84 5.66 3.50 8.16
CA ILE A 84 6.95 3.45 7.44
C ILE A 84 6.70 3.26 5.94
N THR A 85 5.86 2.28 5.58
CA THR A 85 5.55 1.96 4.19
C THR A 85 4.92 3.16 3.49
N LEU A 86 3.90 3.78 4.09
CA LEU A 86 3.27 4.96 3.51
C LEU A 86 4.27 6.12 3.31
N SER A 87 5.14 6.35 4.29
CA SER A 87 6.15 7.42 4.21
C SER A 87 7.12 7.21 3.06
N ILE A 88 7.59 5.97 2.86
CA ILE A 88 8.44 5.58 1.73
C ILE A 88 7.71 5.79 0.40
N LEU A 89 6.44 5.36 0.32
CA LEU A 89 5.64 5.48 -0.89
C LEU A 89 5.36 6.93 -1.28
N VAL A 90 5.06 7.79 -0.30
CA VAL A 90 4.90 9.23 -0.52
C VAL A 90 6.19 9.84 -1.06
N ALA A 91 7.33 9.55 -0.42
CA ALA A 91 8.64 10.05 -0.87
C ALA A 91 9.05 9.51 -2.24
N ALA A 92 8.65 8.27 -2.60
CA ALA A 92 8.91 7.71 -3.92
C ALA A 92 8.00 8.30 -5.02
N SER A 93 6.84 8.84 -4.63
CA SER A 93 5.84 9.40 -5.56
C SER A 93 5.94 10.93 -5.74
N SER A 94 6.87 11.60 -5.05
CA SER A 94 7.06 13.06 -5.05
C SER A 94 8.08 13.55 -6.06
#